data_AF-A0A7V8ZKZ1-F1
#
_entry.id   AF-A0A7V8ZKZ1-F1
#
_cell.length_a   1.000
_cell.length_b   1.000
_cell.length_c   1.000
_cell.angle_alpha   90.00
_cell.angle_beta   90.00
_cell.angle_gamma   90.00
#
_symmetry.space_group_name_H-M   'P 1'
#
loop_
_entity.id
_entity.type
_entity.pdbx_description
1 polymer ?
#
loop_
_entity_poly.entity_id
_entity_poly.type
_entity_poly.pdbx_seq_one_letter_code
_entity_poly.pdbx_strand_id
1 'polypeptide(L)' 'MSELLERDREVEVLAGELDRACSGEGSLIVVEGPAGIGKTTLIDRACDMARERGMRVLRGRGGVLEQQLDYGVVRQ' A
#
# COMPACT_ATOMS: atom_id res chain seq x y z
N MET A 1 -12.59 8.94 -7.89
CA MET A 1 -11.43 9.64 -7.31
C MET A 1 -11.88 10.23 -5.99
N SER A 2 -11.59 9.59 -4.85
CA SER A 2 -11.83 10.21 -3.55
C SER A 2 -10.57 10.96 -3.14
N GLU A 3 -10.68 12.27 -3.02
CA GLU A 3 -9.64 13.12 -2.47
C GLU A 3 -9.34 12.67 -1.03
N LEU A 4 -8.08 12.33 -0.73
CA LEU A 4 -7.67 12.03 0.64
C LEU A 4 -7.52 13.36 1.38
N LEU A 5 -8.50 13.73 2.18
CA LEU A 5 -8.41 14.88 3.09
C LEU A 5 -7.54 14.50 4.32
N GLU A 6 -6.68 15.43 4.76
CA GLU A 6 -5.87 15.31 5.99
C GLU A 6 -4.92 14.10 6.02
N ARG A 7 -4.34 13.73 4.87
CA ARG A 7 -3.38 12.61 4.76
C ARG A 7 -2.11 12.95 4.00
N ASP A 8 -1.80 14.23 3.90
CA ASP A 8 -0.63 14.70 3.15
C ASP A 8 0.66 14.08 3.68
N ARG A 9 0.78 13.96 5.00
CA ARG A 9 1.95 13.34 5.64
C ARG A 9 2.09 11.86 5.26
N GLU A 10 1.03 11.08 5.33
CA GLU A 10 1.07 9.66 4.96
C GLU A 10 1.37 9.48 3.47
N VAL A 11 0.80 10.34 2.62
CA VAL A 11 1.08 10.35 1.18
C VAL A 11 2.54 10.73 0.90
N GLU A 12 3.11 11.71 1.59
CA GLU A 12 4.52 12.09 1.48
C GLU A 12 5.46 10.95 1.88
N VAL A 13 5.17 10.27 3.00
CA VAL A 13 5.95 9.09 3.44
C VAL A 13 5.90 8.00 2.37
N LEU A 14 4.72 7.69 1.83
CA LEU A 14 4.57 6.71 0.76
C LEU A 14 5.31 7.13 -0.51
N ALA A 15 5.27 8.41 -0.89
CA ALA A 15 5.99 8.93 -2.05
C ALA A 15 7.50 8.70 -1.91
N GLY A 16 8.08 9.09 -0.77
CA GLY A 16 9.51 8.93 -0.51
C GLY A 16 9.96 7.47 -0.53
N GLU A 17 9.18 6.57 0.07
CA GLU A 17 9.51 5.14 0.06
C GLU A 17 9.37 4.50 -1.33
N LEU A 18 8.41 4.95 -2.15
CA LEU A 18 8.31 4.52 -3.55
C LEU A 18 9.49 5.02 -4.39
N ASP A 19 9.95 6.25 -4.15
CA ASP A 19 11.12 6.81 -4.82
C ASP A 19 12.40 6.03 -4.45
N ARG A 20 12.56 5.66 -3.17
CA ARG A 20 13.64 4.77 -2.70
C ARG A 20 13.57 3.37 -3.33
N ALA A 21 12.38 2.81 -3.44
CA ALA A 21 12.19 1.53 -4.12
C ALA A 21 12.59 1.60 -5.60
N CYS A 22 12.29 2.71 -6.28
CA CYS A 22 12.72 2.94 -7.67
C CYS A 22 14.25 3.09 -7.79
N SER A 23 14.94 3.57 -6.76
CA SER A 23 16.41 3.59 -6.72
C SER A 23 17.04 2.24 -6.34
N GLY A 24 16.25 1.18 -6.17
CA GLY A 24 16.71 -0.17 -5.87
C GLY A 24 16.75 -0.53 -4.39
N GLU A 25 16.26 0.35 -3.50
CA GLU A 25 16.17 0.12 -2.06
C GLU A 25 14.73 -0.16 -1.64
N GLY A 26 14.38 -1.44 -1.44
CA GLY A 26 13.06 -1.83 -0.98
C GLY A 26 12.81 -1.51 0.50
N SER A 27 11.53 -1.36 0.86
CA SER A 27 11.09 -1.16 2.25
C SER A 27 9.76 -1.86 2.53
N LEU A 28 9.43 -1.99 3.82
CA LEU A 28 8.15 -2.51 4.31
C LEU A 28 7.40 -1.40 5.03
N ILE A 29 6.16 -1.15 4.61
CA ILE A 29 5.27 -0.19 5.25
C ILE A 29 4.05 -0.93 5.79
N VAL A 30 3.74 -0.69 7.06
CA VAL A 30 2.55 -1.22 7.73
C VAL A 30 1.60 -0.07 8.00
N VAL A 31 0.34 -0.19 7.54
CA VAL A 31 -0.70 0.82 7.74
C VAL A 31 -1.68 0.35 8.80
N GLU A 32 -1.62 0.97 9.98
CA GLU A 32 -2.48 0.66 11.12
C GLU A 32 -3.48 1.78 11.38
N GLY A 33 -4.64 1.42 11.93
CA GLY A 33 -5.64 2.40 12.35
C GLY A 33 -7.04 1.84 12.47
N PRO A 34 -7.99 2.61 13.02
CA PRO A 34 -9.37 2.17 13.24
C PRO A 34 -10.08 1.70 11.97
N ALA A 35 -11.12 0.88 12.12
CA ALA A 35 -12.01 0.55 11.02
C ALA A 35 -12.63 1.84 10.43
N GLY A 36 -12.72 1.94 9.11
CA GLY A 36 -13.31 3.10 8.43
C GLY A 36 -12.42 4.34 8.29
N ILE A 37 -11.20 4.38 8.87
CA ILE A 37 -10.31 5.56 8.81
C ILE A 37 -9.69 5.87 7.43
N GLY A 38 -10.05 5.09 6.39
CA GLY A 38 -9.54 5.27 5.02
C GLY A 38 -8.26 4.52 4.66
N LYS A 39 -7.86 3.48 5.42
CA LYS A 39 -6.64 2.68 5.12
C LYS A 39 -6.62 2.11 3.70
N THR A 40 -7.75 1.55 3.24
CA THR A 40 -7.88 1.02 1.88
C THR A 40 -7.66 2.12 0.85
N THR A 41 -8.27 3.30 1.05
CA THR A 41 -8.08 4.46 0.18
C THR A 41 -6.63 4.92 0.13
N LEU A 42 -5.93 4.91 1.27
CA LEU A 42 -4.50 5.26 1.33
C LEU A 42 -3.64 4.26 0.55
N ILE A 43 -3.89 2.95 0.73
CA ILE A 43 -3.20 1.89 -0.04
C ILE A 43 -3.52 2.01 -1.53
N ASP A 44 -4.75 2.40 -1.88
CA ASP A 44 -5.15 2.65 -3.26
C ASP A 44 -4.34 3.78 -3.89
N ARG A 45 -4.22 4.90 -3.17
CA ARG A 45 -3.40 6.04 -3.61
C ARG A 45 -1.92 5.66 -3.78
N ALA A 46 -1.36 4.89 -2.84
CA ALA A 46 0.02 4.40 -2.95
C ALA A 46 0.23 3.55 -4.22
N CYS A 47 -0.72 2.68 -4.55
CA CYS A 47 -0.65 1.88 -5.77
C CYS A 47 -0.69 2.74 -7.04
N ASP A 48 -1.52 3.78 -7.06
CA ASP A 48 -1.58 4.69 -8.21
C ASP A 48 -0.26 5.44 -8.38
N MET A 49 0.30 5.97 -7.29
CA MET A 49 1.61 6.62 -7.28
C MET A 49 2.75 5.68 -7.73
N ALA A 50 2.67 4.39 -7.38
CA ALA A 50 3.62 3.38 -7.82
C ALA A 50 3.50 3.11 -9.34
N ARG A 51 2.27 3.03 -9.87
CA ARG A 51 2.04 2.89 -11.32
C ARG A 51 2.54 4.09 -12.10
N GLU A 52 2.32 5.30 -11.58
CA GLU A 52 2.83 6.55 -12.17
C GLU A 52 4.37 6.55 -12.27
N ARG A 53 5.06 5.85 -11.37
CA ARG A 53 6.52 5.64 -11.38
C ARG A 53 6.98 4.47 -12.25
N GLY A 54 6.07 3.80 -12.96
CA GLY A 54 6.38 2.63 -13.80
C GLY A 54 6.60 1.34 -13.03
N MET A 55 6.24 1.28 -11.74
CA MET A 55 6.37 0.06 -10.94
C MET A 55 5.29 -0.96 -11.32
N ARG A 56 5.65 -2.25 -11.31
CA ARG A 56 4.65 -3.32 -11.36
C ARG A 56 4.00 -3.49 -10.00
N VAL A 57 2.72 -3.13 -9.91
CA VAL A 57 1.92 -3.28 -8.68
C VAL A 57 1.27 -4.66 -8.64
N LEU A 58 1.54 -5.41 -7.57
CA LEU A 58 0.86 -6.65 -7.23
C LEU A 58 -0.04 -6.40 -6.01
N ARG A 59 -1.24 -6.95 -6.00
CA ARG A 59 -2.21 -6.78 -4.91
C ARG A 59 -2.74 -8.12 -4.48
N GLY A 60 -2.75 -8.35 -3.17
CA GLY A 60 -3.43 -9.48 -2.56
C GLY A 60 -4.23 -9.00 -1.33
N ARG A 61 -5.19 -9.81 -0.91
CA ARG A 61 -5.96 -9.55 0.30
C ARG A 61 -6.07 -10.84 1.10
N GLY A 62 -5.47 -10.86 2.29
CA GLY A 62 -5.69 -11.96 3.22
C GLY A 62 -7.13 -12.00 3.73
N GLY A 63 -7.78 -13.14 3.55
CA GLY A 63 -9.01 -13.51 4.26
C GLY A 63 -8.72 -13.94 5.69
N VAL A 64 -9.70 -13.81 6.59
CA VAL A 64 -9.56 -14.22 8.00
C VAL A 64 -9.20 -15.70 8.12
N LEU A 65 -9.75 -16.54 7.23
CA LEU A 65 -9.46 -17.99 7.19
C LEU A 65 -8.07 -18.32 6.64
N GLU A 66 -7.43 -17.39 5.93
CA GLU A 66 -6.10 -17.58 5.35
C GLU A 66 -4.98 -17.27 6.36
N GLN A 67 -5.31 -16.77 7.56
CA GLN A 67 -4.32 -16.49 8.62
C GLN A 67 -3.54 -17.72 9.07
N GLN A 68 -4.10 -18.92 8.89
CA GLN A 68 -3.45 -20.19 9.23
C GLN A 68 -2.67 -20.80 8.07
N LEU A 69 -2.66 -20.16 6.90
CA LEU A 69 -1.97 -20.65 5.71
C LEU A 69 -0.72 -19.79 5.48
N ASP A 70 0.44 -20.39 5.71
CA ASP A 70 1.72 -19.78 5.36
C ASP A 70 1.70 -19.38 3.87
N TYR A 71 1.98 -18.10 3.61
CA TYR A 71 2.01 -17.55 2.25
C TYR A 71 0.69 -17.65 1.46
N GLY A 72 -0.46 -17.78 2.14
CA GLY A 72 -1.78 -17.97 1.50
C GLY A 72 -2.17 -16.90 0.46
N VAL A 73 -1.59 -15.71 0.54
CA VAL A 73 -1.88 -14.56 -0.34
C VAL A 73 -1.00 -14.53 -1.60
N VAL A 74 0.07 -15.34 -1.68
CA VAL A 74 1.09 -15.25 -2.76
C VAL A 74 0.56 -15.64 -4.15
N ARG A 75 -0.61 -16.27 -4.24
CA ARG A 75 -1.24 -16.68 -5.51
C ARG A 75 -2.36 -15.76 -6.02
N GLN A 76 -2.70 -14.70 -5.29
CA GLN A 76 -3.79 -13.79 -5.63
C GLN A 76 -3.35 -12.64 -6.55
#